data_AF-A0A3M1ALR7-F1
#
_entry.id   AF-A0A3M1ALR7-F1
#
_cell.length_a   1.000
_cell.length_b   1.000
_cell.length_c   1.000
_cell.angle_alpha   90.00
_cell.angle_beta   90.00
_cell.angle_gamma   90.00
#
_symmetry.space_group_name_H-M   'P 1'
#
loop_
_entity.id
_entity.type
_entity.pdbx_description
1 polymer ?
#
loop_
_entity_poly.entity_id
_entity_poly.type
_entity_poly.pdbx_seq_one_letter_code
_entity_poly.pdbx_strand_id
1 'polypeptide(L)'
;MKLKRWGFAARAVIISALSIIITGASGVGTPTFAQTTAQESIAKAESLLVKNDLKVAKKFYKAALKKDKNNVAAYIGLGKVEMARDKWPGAGEYFGRALKRDPDNFEAHYYRAICYRESGKSKALLFRKIDWDKSKKYFQWIIDRSKNYRDVLYQFALLKQYRRKYPEAIALAQEQIQLRPDLADARAGLYRIYRSYIRNKKASEVEAWLLQQPWPQARFALGELWRRNGRLHQADSLFQALLLKKPAMRPQPIFLALARIHYAQNQPEIGQRYFWLAVDTMEEPGDATLVFEDLKYIISDDELKAYRTLKSISEKKAFFHAFWARRDPTPAALVNVRLQEHYRRLMYAEKYYEYDGFRTWFNSPDKLGYLNFPPAYKLNYEFNDKGLIYI
;
A
#
# COMPACT_ATOMS: atom_id res chain seq x y z
N MET A 1 -7.95 -5.79 6.44
CA MET A 1 -7.29 -4.49 6.16
C MET A 1 -5.82 -4.59 5.77
N LYS A 2 -4.99 -5.32 6.52
CA LYS A 2 -3.54 -5.46 6.25
C LYS A 2 -3.21 -6.40 5.08
N LEU A 3 -4.18 -7.19 4.65
CA LEU A 3 -3.98 -8.28 3.73
C LEU A 3 -3.66 -7.82 2.28
N LYS A 4 -4.31 -6.76 1.81
CA LYS A 4 -4.05 -6.16 0.48
C LYS A 4 -2.65 -5.55 0.39
N ARG A 5 -2.16 -4.94 1.49
CA ARG A 5 -0.82 -4.33 1.58
C ARG A 5 0.33 -5.33 1.36
N TRP A 6 0.07 -6.63 1.58
CA TRP A 6 1.06 -7.70 1.46
C TRP A 6 0.81 -8.62 0.26
N GLY A 7 -0.02 -8.19 -0.70
CA GLY A 7 -0.25 -8.96 -1.92
C GLY A 7 -0.85 -10.35 -1.68
N PHE A 8 -1.70 -10.53 -0.65
CA PHE A 8 -2.50 -11.76 -0.55
C PHE A 8 -3.54 -11.77 -1.67
N ALA A 9 -3.15 -12.28 -2.84
CA ALA A 9 -4.10 -12.64 -3.88
C ALA A 9 -4.92 -13.84 -3.39
N ALA A 10 -6.24 -13.83 -3.65
CA ALA A 10 -7.03 -15.05 -3.56
C ALA A 10 -6.50 -16.00 -4.63
N ARG A 11 -5.89 -17.13 -4.24
CA ARG A 11 -5.78 -18.25 -5.16
C ARG A 11 -7.21 -18.72 -5.39
N ALA A 12 -7.73 -18.50 -6.59
CA ALA A 12 -8.90 -19.26 -7.05
C ALA A 12 -8.42 -20.69 -7.21
N VAL A 13 -8.58 -21.51 -6.17
CA VAL A 13 -8.48 -22.95 -6.32
C VAL A 13 -9.74 -23.36 -7.08
N ILE A 14 -9.63 -23.54 -8.39
CA ILE A 14 -10.67 -24.20 -9.18
C ILE A 14 -10.67 -25.66 -8.71
N ILE A 15 -11.58 -25.98 -7.78
CA ILE A 15 -11.91 -27.36 -7.46
C ILE A 15 -13.14 -27.68 -8.30
N SER A 16 -12.96 -28.54 -9.30
CA SER A 16 -14.05 -29.22 -10.00
C SER A 16 -14.94 -29.88 -8.95
N ALA A 17 -16.16 -29.36 -8.78
CA ALA A 17 -17.11 -29.83 -7.80
C ALA A 17 -17.56 -31.25 -8.19
N LEU A 18 -17.14 -32.25 -7.41
CA LEU A 18 -17.87 -33.51 -7.31
C LEU A 18 -19.04 -33.26 -6.35
N SER A 19 -20.23 -33.23 -6.94
CA SER A 19 -21.51 -33.07 -6.27
C SER A 19 -21.70 -34.13 -5.18
N ILE A 20 -21.86 -33.70 -3.93
CA ILE A 20 -22.44 -34.54 -2.88
C ILE A 20 -23.71 -33.84 -2.41
N ILE A 21 -24.84 -34.49 -2.67
CA ILE A 21 -26.18 -34.15 -2.21
C ILE A 21 -26.16 -34.20 -0.68
N ILE A 22 -26.49 -33.08 -0.01
CA ILE A 22 -26.76 -33.05 1.43
C ILE A 22 -28.25 -32.81 1.62
N THR A 23 -28.97 -33.88 1.97
CA THR A 23 -30.30 -33.81 2.60
C THR A 23 -30.16 -33.32 4.04
N GLY A 24 -31.19 -32.60 4.50
CA GLY A 24 -31.10 -31.60 5.57
C GLY A 24 -30.92 -32.11 7.00
N ALA A 25 -30.47 -31.20 7.86
CA ALA A 25 -30.92 -31.08 9.25
C ALA A 25 -30.45 -29.74 9.83
N SER A 26 -31.40 -28.98 10.34
CA SER A 26 -31.26 -27.75 11.10
C SER A 26 -30.52 -27.96 12.42
N GLY A 27 -29.39 -27.29 12.61
CA GLY A 27 -28.67 -27.24 13.87
C GLY A 27 -27.59 -26.16 13.85
N VAL A 28 -27.48 -25.38 14.92
CA VAL A 28 -26.44 -24.37 15.14
C VAL A 28 -25.09 -25.08 15.18
N GLY A 29 -24.44 -25.19 14.02
CA GLY A 29 -23.26 -26.02 13.82
C GLY A 29 -22.00 -25.40 14.40
N THR A 30 -21.45 -26.02 15.43
CA THR A 30 -20.00 -25.98 15.65
C THR A 30 -19.30 -26.41 14.35
N PRO A 31 -18.22 -25.74 13.91
CA PRO A 31 -17.58 -26.12 12.65
C PRO A 31 -17.08 -27.56 12.74
N THR A 32 -17.70 -28.46 11.99
CA THR A 32 -17.41 -29.89 11.97
C THR A 32 -16.01 -30.12 11.38
N PHE A 33 -15.02 -30.35 12.25
CA PHE A 33 -13.63 -30.64 11.84
C PHE A 33 -13.39 -32.13 11.51
N ALA A 34 -14.39 -32.99 11.74
CA ALA A 34 -14.21 -34.43 11.80
C ALA A 34 -13.99 -35.11 10.43
N GLN A 35 -14.52 -34.57 9.32
CA GLN A 35 -14.46 -35.23 8.00
C GLN A 35 -13.65 -34.49 6.92
N THR A 36 -13.14 -33.29 7.20
CA THR A 36 -12.50 -32.47 6.15
C THR A 36 -11.05 -32.86 5.87
N THR A 37 -10.63 -33.08 4.64
CA THR A 37 -9.22 -33.39 4.32
C THR A 37 -8.28 -32.23 4.74
N ALA A 38 -6.96 -32.49 4.79
CA ALA A 38 -5.98 -31.43 5.07
C ALA A 38 -6.09 -30.29 4.05
N GLN A 39 -6.33 -30.64 2.78
CA GLN A 39 -6.50 -29.70 1.67
C GLN A 39 -7.79 -28.87 1.80
N GLU A 40 -8.92 -29.49 2.13
CA GLU A 40 -10.18 -28.75 2.41
C GLU A 40 -10.03 -27.81 3.60
N SER A 41 -9.34 -28.24 4.66
CA SER A 41 -9.04 -27.39 5.81
C SER A 41 -8.23 -26.16 5.41
N ILE A 42 -7.25 -26.31 4.50
CA ILE A 42 -6.46 -25.20 3.96
C ILE A 42 -7.32 -24.27 3.11
N ALA A 43 -8.11 -24.80 2.17
CA ALA A 43 -8.99 -23.99 1.32
C ALA A 43 -9.98 -23.15 2.14
N LYS A 44 -10.57 -23.75 3.18
CA LYS A 44 -11.45 -23.04 4.13
C LYS A 44 -10.69 -21.97 4.90
N ALA A 45 -9.47 -22.28 5.36
CA ALA A 45 -8.62 -21.32 6.04
C ALA A 45 -8.21 -20.12 5.16
N GLU A 46 -7.94 -20.35 3.87
CA GLU A 46 -7.61 -19.31 2.90
C GLU A 46 -8.80 -18.36 2.67
N SER A 47 -10.01 -18.92 2.48
CA SER A 47 -11.24 -18.13 2.37
C SER A 47 -11.48 -17.25 3.61
N LEU A 48 -11.30 -17.83 4.80
CA LEU A 48 -11.44 -17.10 6.08
C LEU A 48 -10.36 -16.04 6.26
N LEU A 49 -9.13 -16.31 5.81
CA LEU A 49 -8.05 -15.33 5.82
C LEU A 49 -8.43 -14.12 4.96
N VAL A 50 -8.97 -14.33 3.76
CA VAL A 50 -9.45 -13.25 2.87
C VAL A 50 -10.59 -12.46 3.52
N LYS A 51 -11.52 -13.14 4.20
CA LYS A 51 -12.59 -12.50 5.01
C LYS A 51 -12.09 -11.81 6.29
N ASN A 52 -10.78 -11.85 6.55
CA ASN A 52 -10.13 -11.29 7.74
C ASN A 52 -10.60 -11.94 9.06
N ASP A 53 -11.17 -13.15 9.00
CA ASP A 53 -11.45 -13.97 10.18
C ASP A 53 -10.19 -14.76 10.58
N LEU A 54 -9.23 -14.02 11.14
CA LEU A 54 -7.90 -14.53 11.47
C LEU A 54 -7.94 -15.59 12.57
N LYS A 55 -8.93 -15.52 13.48
CA LYS A 55 -9.06 -16.47 14.60
C LYS A 55 -9.47 -17.84 14.06
N VAL A 56 -10.51 -17.89 13.23
CA VAL A 56 -11.01 -19.16 12.68
C VAL A 56 -10.06 -19.70 11.62
N ALA A 57 -9.50 -18.85 10.75
CA ALA A 57 -8.48 -19.26 9.77
C ALA A 57 -7.29 -19.99 10.45
N LYS A 58 -6.80 -19.46 11.57
CA LYS A 58 -5.72 -20.11 12.35
C LYS A 58 -6.09 -21.50 12.82
N LYS A 59 -7.34 -21.72 13.26
CA LYS A 59 -7.81 -23.04 13.72
C LYS A 59 -7.79 -24.05 12.57
N PHE A 60 -8.27 -23.67 11.39
CA PHE A 60 -8.29 -24.55 10.22
C PHE A 60 -6.88 -24.88 9.71
N TYR A 61 -5.95 -23.93 9.63
CA TYR A 61 -4.55 -24.26 9.28
C TYR A 61 -3.90 -25.20 10.30
N LYS A 62 -4.18 -25.03 11.59
CA LYS A 62 -3.70 -25.96 12.63
C LYS A 62 -4.33 -27.35 12.48
N ALA A 63 -5.60 -27.43 12.13
CA ALA A 63 -6.28 -28.70 11.86
C ALA A 63 -5.66 -29.42 10.65
N ALA A 64 -5.34 -28.68 9.58
CA ALA A 64 -4.61 -29.23 8.43
C ALA A 64 -3.26 -29.82 8.86
N LEU A 65 -2.49 -29.10 9.69
CA LEU A 65 -1.20 -29.60 10.20
C LEU A 65 -1.30 -30.78 11.17
N LYS A 66 -2.45 -31.01 11.80
CA LYS A 66 -2.68 -32.24 12.58
C LYS A 66 -2.80 -33.47 11.68
N LYS A 67 -3.37 -33.29 10.48
CA LYS A 67 -3.56 -34.36 9.49
C LYS A 67 -2.30 -34.57 8.65
N ASP A 68 -1.63 -33.48 8.26
CA ASP A 68 -0.37 -33.49 7.52
C ASP A 68 0.63 -32.52 8.16
N LYS A 69 1.56 -33.07 8.96
CA LYS A 69 2.59 -32.29 9.68
C LYS A 69 3.63 -31.64 8.75
N ASN A 70 3.68 -32.05 7.48
CA ASN A 70 4.62 -31.55 6.48
C ASN A 70 3.99 -30.60 5.47
N ASN A 71 2.74 -30.21 5.68
CA ASN A 71 2.05 -29.34 4.76
C ASN A 71 2.64 -27.91 4.69
N VAL A 72 3.36 -27.63 3.60
CA VAL A 72 4.00 -26.32 3.34
C VAL A 72 2.98 -25.19 3.29
N ALA A 73 1.85 -25.40 2.60
CA ALA A 73 0.80 -24.39 2.43
C ALA A 73 0.16 -24.00 3.77
N ALA A 74 -0.04 -24.96 4.69
CA ALA A 74 -0.58 -24.66 6.01
C ALA A 74 0.41 -23.84 6.88
N TYR A 75 1.72 -24.10 6.79
CA TYR A 75 2.73 -23.27 7.44
C TYR A 75 2.75 -21.85 6.87
N ILE A 76 2.74 -21.72 5.54
CA ILE A 76 2.63 -20.41 4.87
C ILE A 76 1.38 -19.68 5.37
N GLY A 77 0.21 -20.34 5.34
CA GLY A 77 -1.06 -19.80 5.80
C GLY A 77 -1.04 -19.29 7.25
N LEU A 78 -0.43 -20.05 8.18
CA LEU A 78 -0.20 -19.59 9.56
C LEU A 78 0.70 -18.37 9.62
N GLY A 79 1.76 -18.32 8.82
CA GLY A 79 2.61 -17.14 8.67
C GLY A 79 1.81 -15.92 8.21
N LYS A 80 0.97 -16.06 7.18
CA LYS A 80 0.10 -14.99 6.67
C LYS A 80 -0.89 -14.48 7.73
N VAL A 81 -1.46 -15.39 8.54
CA VAL A 81 -2.34 -15.02 9.67
C VAL A 81 -1.59 -14.17 10.70
N GLU A 82 -0.36 -14.54 11.06
CA GLU A 82 0.44 -13.77 12.01
C GLU A 82 0.93 -12.43 11.42
N MET A 83 1.25 -12.38 10.11
CA MET A 83 1.51 -11.11 9.41
C MET A 83 0.30 -10.17 9.45
N ALA A 84 -0.92 -10.70 9.26
CA ALA A 84 -2.14 -9.91 9.36
C ALA A 84 -2.38 -9.36 10.78
N ARG A 85 -1.70 -9.91 11.79
CA ARG A 85 -1.68 -9.44 13.18
C ARG A 85 -0.48 -8.55 13.52
N ASP A 86 0.36 -8.20 12.53
CA ASP A 86 1.67 -7.53 12.68
C ASP A 86 2.65 -8.29 13.60
N LYS A 87 2.47 -9.61 13.77
CA LYS A 87 3.37 -10.45 14.57
C LYS A 87 4.52 -10.96 13.71
N TRP A 88 5.38 -10.04 13.28
CA TRP A 88 6.46 -10.30 12.29
C TRP A 88 7.41 -11.43 12.68
N PRO A 89 7.93 -11.51 13.92
CA PRO A 89 8.84 -12.60 14.30
C PRO A 89 8.15 -13.97 14.23
N GLY A 90 6.93 -14.09 14.78
CA GLY A 90 6.17 -15.33 14.77
C GLY A 90 5.75 -15.75 13.36
N ALA A 91 5.38 -14.79 12.50
CA ALA A 91 5.14 -15.05 11.09
C ALA A 91 6.39 -15.58 10.39
N GLY A 92 7.54 -14.95 10.63
CA GLY A 92 8.84 -15.38 10.12
C GLY A 92 9.11 -16.84 10.43
N GLU A 93 8.93 -17.27 11.68
CA GLU A 93 9.14 -18.67 12.10
C GLU A 93 8.30 -19.68 11.30
N TYR A 94 7.03 -19.37 11.03
CA TYR A 94 6.19 -20.24 10.20
C TYR A 94 6.71 -20.36 8.77
N PHE A 95 7.14 -19.25 8.15
CA PHE A 95 7.78 -19.32 6.82
C PHE A 95 9.11 -20.08 6.86
N GLY A 96 9.87 -20.00 7.96
CA GLY A 96 11.07 -20.81 8.15
C GLY A 96 10.75 -22.30 8.21
N ARG A 97 9.65 -22.69 8.85
CA ARG A 97 9.18 -24.10 8.86
C ARG A 97 8.71 -24.56 7.48
N ALA A 98 8.09 -23.68 6.70
CA ALA A 98 7.77 -23.96 5.30
C ALA A 98 9.04 -24.21 4.47
N LEU A 99 10.05 -23.34 4.60
CA LEU A 99 11.31 -23.46 3.87
C LEU A 99 12.17 -24.67 4.28
N LYS A 100 12.03 -25.18 5.51
CA LYS A 100 12.66 -26.45 5.90
C LYS A 100 12.10 -27.66 5.15
N ARG A 101 10.89 -27.55 4.61
CA ARG A 101 10.18 -28.65 3.91
C ARG A 101 10.24 -28.47 2.40
N ASP A 102 10.16 -27.23 1.95
CA ASP A 102 10.31 -26.84 0.55
C ASP A 102 11.28 -25.65 0.48
N PRO A 103 12.59 -25.92 0.32
CA PRO A 103 13.63 -24.90 0.26
C PRO A 103 13.51 -23.96 -0.94
N ASP A 104 12.80 -24.33 -2.01
CA ASP A 104 12.66 -23.50 -3.21
C ASP A 104 11.31 -22.76 -3.27
N ASN A 105 10.57 -22.76 -2.15
CA ASN A 105 9.28 -22.09 -2.10
C ASN A 105 9.41 -20.56 -2.21
N PHE A 106 9.08 -20.01 -3.37
CA PHE A 106 9.08 -18.56 -3.65
C PHE A 106 8.19 -17.78 -2.69
N GLU A 107 7.02 -18.31 -2.35
CA GLU A 107 6.07 -17.60 -1.49
C GLU A 107 6.58 -17.48 -0.05
N ALA A 108 7.19 -18.55 0.49
CA ALA A 108 7.81 -18.51 1.80
C ALA A 108 9.08 -17.62 1.82
N HIS A 109 9.91 -17.64 0.77
CA HIS A 109 11.02 -16.68 0.60
C HIS A 109 10.52 -15.24 0.65
N TYR A 110 9.50 -14.93 -0.15
CA TYR A 110 8.93 -13.60 -0.29
C TYR A 110 8.38 -13.06 1.03
N TYR A 111 7.54 -13.85 1.72
CA TYR A 111 6.98 -13.41 2.99
C TYR A 111 7.98 -13.40 4.13
N ARG A 112 8.98 -14.28 4.13
CA ARG A 112 10.07 -14.25 5.11
C ARG A 112 10.94 -13.01 4.92
N ALA A 113 11.20 -12.59 3.68
CA ALA A 113 11.88 -11.34 3.37
C ALA A 113 11.14 -10.13 3.96
N ILE A 114 9.81 -10.07 3.76
CA ILE A 114 8.95 -9.03 4.33
C ILE A 114 8.97 -9.06 5.86
N CYS A 115 8.83 -10.24 6.48
CA CYS A 115 8.87 -10.38 7.93
C CYS A 115 10.16 -9.82 8.52
N TYR A 116 11.32 -10.13 7.92
CA TYR A 116 12.60 -9.57 8.34
C TYR A 116 12.70 -8.05 8.14
N ARG A 117 12.17 -7.51 7.03
CA ARG A 117 12.14 -6.06 6.81
C ARG A 117 11.33 -5.35 7.90
N GLU A 118 10.14 -5.87 8.18
CA GLU A 118 9.20 -5.27 9.14
C GLU A 118 9.66 -5.45 10.59
N SER A 119 10.23 -6.61 10.96
CA SER A 119 10.79 -6.84 12.29
C SER A 119 11.99 -5.94 12.59
N GLY A 120 12.81 -5.61 11.57
CA GLY A 120 13.95 -4.71 11.75
C GLY A 120 13.55 -3.29 12.17
N LYS A 121 12.33 -2.82 11.82
CA LYS A 121 11.86 -1.46 12.14
C LYS A 121 11.78 -1.20 13.64
N SER A 122 11.37 -2.20 14.41
CA SER A 122 11.17 -2.11 15.85
C SER A 122 12.40 -2.52 16.67
N LYS A 123 13.46 -3.01 16.03
CA LYS A 123 14.68 -3.46 16.70
C LYS A 123 15.72 -2.35 16.82
N ALA A 124 16.62 -2.49 17.79
CA ALA A 124 17.82 -1.67 17.94
C ALA A 124 18.74 -1.76 16.72
N LEU A 125 19.64 -0.79 16.54
CA LEU A 125 20.41 -0.58 15.31
C LEU A 125 21.13 -1.84 14.80
N LEU A 126 21.85 -2.54 15.68
CA LEU A 126 22.60 -3.75 15.30
C LEU A 126 21.67 -4.89 14.84
N PHE A 127 20.65 -5.21 15.63
CA PHE A 127 19.68 -6.25 15.30
C PHE A 127 18.81 -5.89 14.08
N ARG A 128 18.56 -4.60 13.87
CA ARG A 128 17.92 -4.08 12.66
C ARG A 128 18.77 -4.35 11.42
N LYS A 129 20.08 -4.07 11.48
CA LYS A 129 21.00 -4.36 10.37
C LYS A 129 20.98 -5.86 10.03
N ILE A 130 21.07 -6.73 11.03
CA ILE A 130 21.04 -8.19 10.85
C ILE A 130 19.73 -8.63 10.17
N ASP A 131 18.58 -8.20 10.68
CA ASP A 131 17.28 -8.53 10.10
C ASP A 131 17.16 -8.02 8.67
N TRP A 132 17.56 -6.78 8.41
CA TRP A 132 17.52 -6.22 7.08
C TRP A 132 18.47 -6.93 6.12
N ASP A 133 19.63 -7.41 6.58
CA ASP A 133 20.58 -8.17 5.73
C ASP A 133 20.01 -9.55 5.40
N LYS A 134 19.32 -10.20 6.34
CA LYS A 134 18.52 -11.40 6.05
C LYS A 134 17.44 -11.09 5.03
N SER A 135 16.65 -10.02 5.22
CA SER A 135 15.62 -9.59 4.28
C SER A 135 16.18 -9.39 2.86
N LYS A 136 17.33 -8.71 2.74
CA LYS A 136 18.03 -8.55 1.45
C LYS A 136 18.36 -9.89 0.81
N LYS A 137 18.90 -10.86 1.55
CA LYS A 137 19.23 -12.20 1.02
C LYS A 137 18.02 -12.90 0.43
N TYR A 138 16.88 -12.89 1.14
CA TYR A 138 15.65 -13.52 0.65
C TYR A 138 15.06 -12.81 -0.57
N PHE A 139 15.08 -11.46 -0.63
CA PHE A 139 14.65 -10.75 -1.83
C PHE A 139 15.57 -11.04 -3.02
N GLN A 140 16.89 -11.02 -2.82
CA GLN A 140 17.85 -11.29 -3.88
C GLN A 140 17.69 -12.71 -4.43
N TRP A 141 17.50 -13.71 -3.55
CA TRP A 141 17.26 -15.09 -3.96
C TRP A 141 16.08 -15.22 -4.94
N ILE A 142 15.00 -14.45 -4.74
CA ILE A 142 13.84 -14.41 -5.63
C ILE A 142 14.19 -13.70 -6.93
N ILE A 143 14.79 -12.51 -6.84
CA ILE A 143 15.14 -11.66 -7.99
C ILE A 143 16.08 -12.39 -8.94
N ASP A 144 17.05 -13.14 -8.41
CA ASP A 144 18.02 -13.91 -9.20
C ASP A 144 17.36 -15.04 -10.00
N ARG A 145 16.17 -15.50 -9.60
CA ARG A 145 15.44 -16.59 -10.26
C ARG A 145 14.22 -16.11 -11.06
N SER A 146 13.49 -15.13 -10.55
CA SER A 146 12.28 -14.58 -11.14
C SER A 146 12.06 -13.14 -10.66
N LYS A 147 12.53 -12.19 -11.48
CA LYS A 147 12.33 -10.75 -11.26
C LYS A 147 10.86 -10.31 -11.36
N ASN A 148 10.05 -11.02 -12.13
CA ASN A 148 8.63 -10.74 -12.34
C ASN A 148 7.73 -11.38 -11.26
N TYR A 149 8.30 -12.00 -10.23
CA TYR A 149 7.52 -12.58 -9.14
C TYR A 149 6.82 -11.50 -8.31
N ARG A 150 5.50 -11.35 -8.52
CA ARG A 150 4.64 -10.40 -7.80
C ARG A 150 5.21 -8.97 -7.88
N ASP A 151 5.28 -8.28 -6.74
CA ASP A 151 5.82 -6.95 -6.52
C ASP A 151 7.20 -7.00 -5.82
N VAL A 152 8.00 -8.06 -6.04
CA VAL A 152 9.25 -8.30 -5.30
C VAL A 152 10.25 -7.15 -5.40
N LEU A 153 10.41 -6.52 -6.57
CA LEU A 153 11.34 -5.40 -6.74
C LEU A 153 10.85 -4.18 -5.96
N TYR A 154 9.55 -3.92 -5.94
CA TYR A 154 8.98 -2.86 -5.10
C TYR A 154 9.13 -3.18 -3.60
N GLN A 155 8.90 -4.43 -3.17
CA GLN A 155 9.12 -4.81 -1.77
C GLN A 155 10.60 -4.66 -1.37
N PHE A 156 11.53 -4.93 -2.29
CA PHE A 156 12.95 -4.70 -2.07
C PHE A 156 13.29 -3.20 -2.06
N ALA A 157 12.64 -2.39 -2.92
CA ALA A 157 12.74 -0.94 -2.90
C ALA A 157 12.35 -0.36 -1.53
N LEU A 158 11.28 -0.86 -0.90
CA LEU A 158 10.89 -0.44 0.45
C LEU A 158 11.99 -0.74 1.49
N LEU A 159 12.69 -1.87 1.37
CA LEU A 159 13.85 -2.15 2.23
C LEU A 159 14.99 -1.15 1.99
N LYS A 160 15.27 -0.78 0.73
CA LYS A 160 16.28 0.23 0.39
C LYS A 160 15.90 1.61 0.91
N GLN A 161 14.62 1.98 0.79
CA GLN A 161 14.07 3.21 1.37
C GLN A 161 14.28 3.25 2.89
N TYR A 162 13.99 2.16 3.60
CA TYR A 162 14.24 2.06 5.06
C TYR A 162 15.71 2.19 5.44
N ARG A 163 16.62 1.80 4.54
CA ARG A 163 18.06 2.03 4.67
C ARG A 163 18.51 3.41 4.16
N ARG A 164 17.58 4.31 3.79
CA ARG A 164 17.83 5.64 3.21
C ARG A 164 18.64 5.61 1.90
N LYS A 165 18.60 4.49 1.18
CA LYS A 165 19.22 4.28 -0.14
C LYS A 165 18.21 4.61 -1.23
N TYR A 166 17.86 5.89 -1.36
CA TYR A 166 16.77 6.33 -2.22
C TYR A 166 17.00 6.10 -3.71
N PRO A 167 18.17 6.39 -4.31
CA PRO A 167 18.41 6.08 -5.72
C PRO A 167 18.20 4.59 -6.06
N GLU A 168 18.75 3.69 -5.22
CA GLU A 168 18.55 2.25 -5.38
C GLU A 168 17.07 1.86 -5.24
N ALA A 169 16.35 2.46 -4.28
CA ALA A 169 14.92 2.21 -4.08
C ALA A 169 14.08 2.65 -5.30
N ILE A 170 14.36 3.85 -5.83
CA ILE A 170 13.66 4.40 -6.99
C ILE A 170 13.93 3.54 -8.22
N ALA A 171 15.17 3.15 -8.49
CA ALA A 171 15.53 2.30 -9.63
C ALA A 171 14.78 0.95 -9.59
N LEU A 172 14.74 0.28 -8.43
CA LEU A 172 14.01 -0.98 -8.26
C LEU A 172 12.50 -0.80 -8.45
N ALA A 173 11.92 0.28 -7.93
CA ALA A 173 10.49 0.56 -8.10
C ALA A 173 10.15 0.94 -9.55
N GLN A 174 11.05 1.61 -10.27
CA GLN A 174 10.94 1.88 -11.70
C GLN A 174 10.97 0.59 -12.52
N GLU A 175 11.94 -0.30 -12.25
CA GLU A 175 12.02 -1.62 -12.91
C GLU A 175 10.75 -2.44 -12.63
N GLN A 176 10.20 -2.39 -11.41
CA GLN A 176 8.94 -3.06 -11.07
C GLN A 176 7.77 -2.62 -11.95
N ILE A 177 7.58 -1.31 -12.13
CA ILE A 177 6.43 -0.78 -12.90
C ILE A 177 6.62 -0.96 -14.41
N GLN A 178 7.86 -1.11 -14.89
CA GLN A 178 8.14 -1.49 -16.26
C GLN A 178 7.81 -2.97 -16.52
N LEU A 179 8.22 -3.87 -15.61
CA LEU A 179 7.95 -5.31 -15.74
C LEU A 179 6.48 -5.68 -15.50
N ARG A 180 5.83 -4.98 -14.57
CA ARG A 180 4.44 -5.23 -14.13
C ARG A 180 3.68 -3.91 -14.02
N PRO A 181 3.26 -3.32 -15.17
CA PRO A 181 2.56 -2.05 -15.19
C PRO A 181 1.16 -2.13 -14.54
N ASP A 182 0.59 -3.32 -14.39
CA ASP A 182 -0.69 -3.62 -13.75
C ASP A 182 -0.69 -3.39 -12.22
N LEU A 183 0.49 -3.34 -11.60
CA LEU A 183 0.63 -3.16 -10.15
C LEU A 183 0.47 -1.69 -9.74
N ALA A 184 -0.78 -1.23 -9.70
CA ALA A 184 -1.14 0.13 -9.30
C ALA A 184 -0.57 0.55 -7.93
N ASP A 185 -0.52 -0.37 -6.96
CA ASP A 185 0.05 -0.11 -5.63
C ASP A 185 1.57 0.15 -5.66
N ALA A 186 2.31 -0.53 -6.54
CA ALA A 186 3.74 -0.29 -6.74
C ALA A 186 3.96 1.06 -7.44
N ARG A 187 3.10 1.41 -8.40
CA ARG A 187 3.11 2.72 -9.07
C ARG A 187 2.88 3.86 -8.09
N ALA A 188 1.85 3.77 -7.24
CA ALA A 188 1.63 4.74 -6.16
C ALA A 188 2.81 4.76 -5.18
N GLY A 189 3.34 3.58 -4.85
CA GLY A 189 4.50 3.40 -3.98
C GLY A 189 5.76 4.13 -4.47
N LEU A 190 6.03 4.15 -5.77
CA LEU A 190 7.15 4.89 -6.36
C LEU A 190 7.08 6.38 -6.02
N TYR A 191 5.92 7.03 -6.14
CA TYR A 191 5.75 8.43 -5.76
C TYR A 191 5.98 8.65 -4.25
N ARG A 192 5.57 7.69 -3.41
CA ARG A 192 5.88 7.75 -1.97
C ARG A 192 7.39 7.67 -1.70
N ILE A 193 8.12 6.87 -2.47
CA ILE A 193 9.60 6.78 -2.37
C ILE A 193 10.23 8.11 -2.80
N TYR A 194 9.77 8.74 -3.89
CA TYR A 194 10.23 10.07 -4.29
C TYR A 194 9.97 11.12 -3.21
N ARG A 195 8.76 11.15 -2.62
CA ARG A 195 8.44 12.05 -1.48
C ARG A 195 9.42 11.85 -0.32
N SER A 196 9.66 10.59 0.07
CA SER A 196 10.61 10.25 1.15
C SER A 196 12.05 10.66 0.81
N TYR A 197 12.47 10.58 -0.46
CA TYR A 197 13.78 11.07 -0.90
C TYR A 197 13.89 12.60 -0.75
N ILE A 198 12.92 13.34 -1.30
CA ILE A 198 12.83 14.80 -1.21
C ILE A 198 12.85 15.26 0.26
N ARG A 199 12.12 14.57 1.13
CA ARG A 199 11.98 14.95 2.54
C ARG A 199 13.27 14.76 3.37
N ASN A 200 14.08 13.75 3.05
CA ASN A 200 15.19 13.30 3.91
C ASN A 200 16.57 13.69 3.41
N LYS A 201 16.67 14.24 2.21
CA LYS A 201 17.93 14.58 1.57
C LYS A 201 17.93 16.06 1.21
N LYS A 202 19.12 16.63 1.05
CA LYS A 202 19.26 18.04 0.71
C LYS A 202 18.65 18.27 -0.67
N ALA A 203 17.88 19.36 -0.83
CA ALA A 203 17.20 19.67 -2.08
C ALA A 203 18.16 19.68 -3.28
N SER A 204 19.36 20.23 -3.14
CA SER A 204 20.37 20.26 -4.21
C SER A 204 20.89 18.87 -4.61
N GLU A 205 21.08 17.96 -3.64
CA GLU A 205 21.47 16.56 -3.90
C GLU A 205 20.37 15.85 -4.70
N VAL A 206 19.12 16.04 -4.28
CA VAL A 206 17.95 15.43 -4.91
C VAL A 206 17.76 15.97 -6.34
N GLU A 207 17.83 17.29 -6.50
CA GLU A 207 17.69 17.98 -7.79
C GLU A 207 18.76 17.52 -8.78
N ALA A 208 20.03 17.51 -8.38
CA ALA A 208 21.14 17.06 -9.22
C ALA A 208 20.96 15.61 -9.68
N TRP A 209 20.51 14.72 -8.79
CA TRP A 209 20.27 13.32 -9.16
C TRP A 209 19.06 13.17 -10.10
N LEU A 210 17.95 13.87 -9.83
CA LEU A 210 16.72 13.80 -10.64
C LEU A 210 16.92 14.31 -12.07
N LEU A 211 17.73 15.36 -12.25
CA LEU A 211 18.05 15.92 -13.58
C LEU A 211 18.80 14.94 -14.49
N GLN A 212 19.52 13.97 -13.91
CA GLN A 212 20.26 12.95 -14.66
C GLN A 212 19.38 11.75 -15.07
N GLN A 213 18.16 11.64 -14.53
CA GLN A 213 17.32 10.47 -14.79
C GLN A 213 16.50 10.63 -16.08
N PRO A 214 16.38 9.57 -16.89
CA PRO A 214 15.60 9.64 -18.13
C PRO A 214 14.08 9.52 -17.90
N TRP A 215 13.65 9.16 -16.69
CA TRP A 215 12.26 8.78 -16.42
C TRP A 215 11.32 9.99 -16.26
N PRO A 216 10.11 9.96 -16.85
CA PRO A 216 9.14 11.04 -16.67
C PRO A 216 8.72 11.23 -15.20
N GLN A 217 8.69 10.15 -14.41
CA GLN A 217 8.39 10.23 -12.98
C GLN A 217 9.50 10.95 -12.19
N ALA A 218 10.75 10.97 -12.68
CA ALA A 218 11.82 11.76 -12.07
C ALA A 218 11.62 13.26 -12.34
N ARG A 219 11.18 13.63 -13.54
CA ARG A 219 10.75 15.01 -13.86
C ARG A 219 9.53 15.42 -13.02
N PHE A 220 8.56 14.53 -12.82
CA PHE A 220 7.46 14.79 -11.88
C PHE A 220 7.98 15.04 -10.46
N ALA A 221 8.89 14.22 -9.97
CA ALA A 221 9.49 14.40 -8.65
C ALA A 221 10.30 15.71 -8.53
N LEU A 222 10.92 16.17 -9.62
CA LEU A 222 11.57 17.47 -9.69
C LEU A 222 10.56 18.62 -9.54
N GLY A 223 9.40 18.52 -10.21
CA GLY A 223 8.30 19.46 -10.04
C GLY A 223 7.77 19.50 -8.59
N GLU A 224 7.63 18.34 -7.95
CA GLU A 224 7.24 18.26 -6.53
C GLU A 224 8.31 18.85 -5.61
N LEU A 225 9.59 18.64 -5.88
CA LEU A 225 10.69 19.26 -5.15
C LEU A 225 10.63 20.80 -5.27
N TRP A 226 10.41 21.32 -6.48
CA TRP A 226 10.27 22.75 -6.73
C TRP A 226 9.05 23.33 -6.01
N ARG A 227 7.89 22.66 -6.09
CA ARG A 227 6.66 23.05 -5.39
C ARG A 227 6.89 23.15 -3.88
N ARG A 228 7.50 22.12 -3.29
CA ARG A 228 7.80 22.05 -1.85
C ARG A 228 8.78 23.14 -1.39
N ASN A 229 9.68 23.56 -2.26
CA ASN A 229 10.61 24.65 -2.01
C ASN A 229 10.05 26.05 -2.34
N GLY A 230 8.74 26.15 -2.65
CA GLY A 230 8.08 27.43 -2.96
C GLY A 230 8.30 27.95 -4.39
N ARG A 231 9.02 27.19 -5.24
CA ARG A 231 9.22 27.51 -6.67
C ARG A 231 7.99 27.13 -7.50
N LEU A 232 6.83 27.70 -7.16
CA LEU A 232 5.52 27.30 -7.68
C LEU A 232 5.39 27.49 -9.20
N HIS A 233 5.83 28.63 -9.75
CA HIS A 233 5.75 28.90 -11.18
C HIS A 233 6.59 27.93 -12.04
N GLN A 234 7.79 27.58 -11.55
CA GLN A 234 8.66 26.61 -12.24
C GLN A 234 8.07 25.20 -12.16
N ALA A 235 7.53 24.82 -11.00
CA ALA A 235 6.83 23.55 -10.82
C ALA A 235 5.62 23.44 -11.75
N ASP A 236 4.79 24.48 -11.81
CA ASP A 236 3.64 24.56 -12.70
C ASP A 236 4.05 24.36 -14.17
N SER A 237 5.02 25.15 -14.64
CA SER A 237 5.53 25.06 -16.02
C SER A 237 6.05 23.65 -16.36
N LEU A 238 6.75 22.99 -15.43
CA LEU A 238 7.24 21.63 -15.63
C LEU A 238 6.11 20.60 -15.69
N PHE A 239 5.10 20.74 -14.83
CA PHE A 239 3.92 19.87 -14.85
C PHE A 239 3.10 20.05 -16.13
N GLN A 240 2.90 21.28 -16.59
CA GLN A 240 2.27 21.55 -17.89
C GLN A 240 3.06 20.90 -19.01
N ALA A 241 4.39 21.05 -19.02
CA ALA A 241 5.26 20.41 -20.02
C ALA A 241 5.16 18.88 -20.02
N LEU A 242 4.95 18.24 -18.86
CA LEU A 242 4.73 16.79 -18.77
C LEU A 242 3.36 16.34 -19.29
N LEU A 243 2.40 17.25 -19.40
CA LEU A 243 1.09 17.02 -20.01
C LEU A 243 1.07 17.29 -21.53
N LEU A 244 2.10 17.96 -22.08
CA LEU A 244 2.19 18.25 -23.50
C LEU A 244 2.46 16.98 -24.32
N LYS A 245 1.64 16.75 -25.36
CA LYS A 245 1.60 15.51 -26.16
C LYS A 245 1.31 14.27 -25.28
N LYS A 246 1.00 13.12 -25.90
CA LYS A 246 0.59 11.89 -25.18
C LYS A 246 1.47 11.66 -23.94
N PRO A 247 0.91 11.77 -22.71
CA PRO A 247 1.72 11.78 -21.49
C PRO A 247 2.58 10.53 -21.36
N ALA A 248 3.89 10.70 -21.13
CA ALA A 248 4.83 9.59 -20.95
C ALA A 248 4.64 8.84 -19.61
N MET A 249 3.78 9.37 -18.74
CA MET A 249 3.35 8.75 -17.48
C MET A 249 1.84 8.95 -17.31
N ARG A 250 1.24 8.19 -16.39
CA ARG A 250 -0.16 8.42 -16.00
C ARG A 250 -0.34 9.87 -15.53
N PRO A 251 -1.34 10.63 -16.02
CA PRO A 251 -1.43 12.07 -15.78
C PRO A 251 -2.00 12.43 -14.41
N GLN A 252 -2.65 11.49 -13.70
CA GLN A 252 -3.32 11.76 -12.42
C GLN A 252 -2.40 12.41 -11.37
N PRO A 253 -1.16 11.95 -11.13
CA PRO A 253 -0.26 12.60 -10.18
C PRO A 253 0.06 14.05 -10.57
N ILE A 254 0.17 14.34 -11.87
CA ILE A 254 0.46 15.68 -12.40
C ILE A 254 -0.72 16.60 -12.13
N PHE A 255 -1.94 16.16 -12.46
CA PHE A 255 -3.16 16.90 -12.17
C PHE A 255 -3.34 17.18 -10.68
N LEU A 256 -3.06 16.21 -9.80
CA LEU A 256 -3.12 16.43 -8.35
C LEU A 256 -2.05 17.42 -7.87
N ALA A 257 -0.85 17.42 -8.48
CA ALA A 257 0.20 18.38 -8.15
C ALA A 257 -0.17 19.81 -8.60
N LEU A 258 -0.74 19.96 -9.79
CA LEU A 258 -1.30 21.24 -10.27
C LEU A 258 -2.44 21.72 -9.38
N ALA A 259 -3.33 20.83 -8.94
CA ALA A 259 -4.38 21.16 -7.97
C ALA A 259 -3.77 21.76 -6.69
N ARG A 260 -2.75 21.12 -6.11
CA ARG A 260 -2.04 21.66 -4.93
C ARG A 260 -1.43 23.04 -5.20
N ILE A 261 -0.80 23.26 -6.35
CA ILE A 261 -0.23 24.56 -6.72
C ILE A 261 -1.30 25.65 -6.75
N HIS A 262 -2.40 25.43 -7.47
CA HIS A 262 -3.44 26.44 -7.62
C HIS A 262 -4.20 26.70 -6.31
N TYR A 263 -4.42 25.67 -5.48
CA TYR A 263 -4.93 25.89 -4.12
C TYR A 263 -3.95 26.70 -3.26
N ALA A 264 -2.62 26.50 -3.39
CA ALA A 264 -1.62 27.29 -2.68
C ALA A 264 -1.58 28.75 -3.14
N GLN A 265 -1.92 29.01 -4.41
CA GLN A 265 -1.99 30.34 -5.01
C GLN A 265 -3.36 31.02 -4.82
N ASN A 266 -4.25 30.45 -3.99
CA ASN A 266 -5.60 30.97 -3.77
C ASN A 266 -6.46 31.04 -5.05
N GLN A 267 -6.28 30.07 -5.96
CA GLN A 267 -7.04 29.91 -7.21
C GLN A 267 -7.90 28.63 -7.15
N PRO A 268 -8.92 28.58 -6.29
CA PRO A 268 -9.62 27.34 -5.96
C PRO A 268 -10.44 26.76 -7.13
N GLU A 269 -10.93 27.59 -8.04
CA GLU A 269 -11.64 27.15 -9.25
C GLU A 269 -10.73 26.34 -10.17
N ILE A 270 -9.51 26.82 -10.40
CA ILE A 270 -8.51 26.13 -11.22
C ILE A 270 -8.02 24.86 -10.49
N GLY A 271 -7.77 24.96 -9.18
CA GLY A 271 -7.38 23.81 -8.36
C GLY A 271 -8.41 22.67 -8.41
N GLN A 272 -9.69 23.01 -8.28
CA GLN A 272 -10.79 22.06 -8.37
C GLN A 272 -10.88 21.42 -9.76
N ARG A 273 -10.73 22.20 -10.84
CA ARG A 273 -10.72 21.66 -12.21
C ARG A 273 -9.64 20.60 -12.38
N TYR A 274 -8.42 20.84 -11.89
CA TYR A 274 -7.35 19.84 -11.98
C TYR A 274 -7.64 18.60 -11.13
N PHE A 275 -8.23 18.76 -9.94
CA PHE A 275 -8.66 17.59 -9.17
C PHE A 275 -9.65 16.71 -9.97
N TRP A 276 -10.66 17.33 -10.60
CA TRP A 276 -11.63 16.59 -11.40
C TRP A 276 -11.03 16.02 -12.68
N LEU A 277 -10.08 16.72 -13.33
CA LEU A 277 -9.30 16.13 -14.42
C LEU A 277 -8.59 14.85 -13.97
N ALA A 278 -8.03 14.80 -12.76
CA ALA A 278 -7.41 13.58 -12.24
C ALA A 278 -8.41 12.41 -12.09
N VAL A 279 -9.67 12.69 -11.73
CA VAL A 279 -10.73 11.68 -11.57
C VAL A 279 -11.30 11.26 -12.92
N ASP A 280 -11.69 12.23 -13.75
CA ASP A 280 -12.51 12.00 -14.93
C ASP A 280 -11.70 11.46 -16.10
N THR A 281 -10.39 11.74 -16.15
CA THR A 281 -9.46 11.20 -17.15
C THR A 281 -8.85 9.85 -16.77
N MET A 282 -9.26 9.22 -15.65
CA MET A 282 -8.84 7.85 -15.36
C MET A 282 -9.24 6.92 -16.50
N GLU A 283 -8.32 6.05 -16.91
CA GLU A 283 -8.51 5.08 -18.00
C GLU A 283 -8.62 3.64 -17.48
N GLU A 284 -7.95 3.35 -16.35
CA GLU A 284 -7.95 2.03 -15.73
C GLU A 284 -8.35 2.08 -14.25
N PRO A 285 -8.91 1.00 -13.68
CA PRO A 285 -9.19 0.91 -12.24
C PRO A 285 -7.96 1.16 -11.35
N GLY A 286 -6.76 0.93 -11.87
CA GLY A 286 -5.49 1.17 -11.17
C GLY A 286 -5.17 2.66 -10.98
N ASP A 287 -5.65 3.55 -11.86
CA ASP A 287 -5.38 4.99 -11.78
C ASP A 287 -6.03 5.61 -10.54
N ALA A 288 -7.16 5.03 -10.12
CA ALA A 288 -7.83 5.42 -8.89
C ALA A 288 -6.96 5.25 -7.64
N THR A 289 -5.95 4.37 -7.65
CA THR A 289 -4.99 4.26 -6.54
C THR A 289 -4.14 5.53 -6.40
N LEU A 290 -3.86 6.23 -7.51
CA LEU A 290 -3.10 7.49 -7.51
C LEU A 290 -3.95 8.64 -6.94
N VAL A 291 -5.23 8.72 -7.34
CA VAL A 291 -6.18 9.72 -6.81
C VAL A 291 -6.49 9.46 -5.34
N PHE A 292 -6.62 8.19 -4.96
CA PHE A 292 -6.88 7.78 -3.59
C PHE A 292 -5.79 8.22 -2.60
N GLU A 293 -4.56 8.49 -3.07
CA GLU A 293 -3.48 8.99 -2.20
C GLU A 293 -3.82 10.30 -1.49
N ASP A 294 -4.62 11.17 -2.11
CA ASP A 294 -5.04 12.44 -1.49
C ASP A 294 -6.26 12.23 -0.57
N LEU A 295 -7.13 11.26 -0.87
CA LEU A 295 -8.35 11.04 -0.09
C LEU A 295 -8.15 10.21 1.18
N LYS A 296 -7.12 9.37 1.23
CA LYS A 296 -6.93 8.37 2.31
C LYS A 296 -6.89 8.95 3.73
N TYR A 297 -6.65 10.25 3.88
CA TYR A 297 -6.52 10.92 5.17
C TYR A 297 -7.87 11.25 5.82
N ILE A 298 -8.96 11.32 5.04
CA ILE A 298 -10.30 11.76 5.51
C ILE A 298 -11.40 10.72 5.24
N ILE A 299 -11.02 9.53 4.76
CA ILE A 299 -11.96 8.46 4.45
C ILE A 299 -12.39 7.72 5.73
N SER A 300 -13.69 7.40 5.84
CA SER A 300 -14.21 6.58 6.93
C SER A 300 -13.94 5.08 6.72
N ASP A 301 -14.15 4.27 7.75
CA ASP A 301 -14.02 2.81 7.63
C ASP A 301 -15.01 2.19 6.65
N ASP A 302 -16.26 2.67 6.68
CA ASP A 302 -17.32 2.19 5.79
C ASP A 302 -17.06 2.59 4.35
N GLU A 303 -16.61 3.83 4.12
CA GLU A 303 -16.22 4.31 2.80
C GLU A 303 -15.00 3.54 2.27
N LEU A 304 -14.02 3.26 3.12
CA LEU A 304 -12.85 2.47 2.75
C LEU A 304 -13.23 1.02 2.42
N LYS A 305 -14.18 0.44 3.15
CA LYS A 305 -14.71 -0.89 2.87
C LYS A 305 -15.44 -0.91 1.52
N ALA A 306 -16.31 0.07 1.28
CA ALA A 306 -17.03 0.23 0.02
C ALA A 306 -16.07 0.46 -1.17
N TYR A 307 -15.12 1.38 -1.05
CA TYR A 307 -14.13 1.65 -2.10
C TYR A 307 -13.35 0.40 -2.51
N ARG A 308 -13.03 -0.47 -1.55
CA ARG A 308 -12.25 -1.68 -1.80
C ARG A 308 -13.02 -2.78 -2.55
N THR A 309 -14.35 -2.75 -2.56
CA THR A 309 -15.17 -3.71 -3.30
C THR A 309 -15.39 -3.28 -4.75
N LEU A 310 -15.16 -2.00 -5.08
CA LEU A 310 -15.31 -1.46 -6.42
C LEU A 310 -14.26 -2.06 -7.36
N LYS A 311 -14.71 -2.52 -8.53
CA LYS A 311 -13.85 -3.17 -9.52
C LYS A 311 -13.76 -2.36 -10.81
N SER A 312 -14.88 -1.81 -11.25
CA SER A 312 -14.93 -1.06 -12.50
C SER A 312 -14.43 0.38 -12.32
N ILE A 313 -14.00 0.97 -13.41
CA ILE A 313 -13.57 2.36 -13.41
C ILE A 313 -14.72 3.33 -13.17
N SER A 314 -15.90 3.06 -13.75
CA SER A 314 -17.10 3.90 -13.59
C SER A 314 -17.56 3.96 -12.15
N GLU A 315 -17.57 2.81 -11.45
CA GLU A 315 -17.84 2.75 -10.01
C GLU A 315 -16.85 3.59 -9.20
N LYS A 316 -15.56 3.52 -9.54
CA LYS A 316 -14.53 4.30 -8.83
C LYS A 316 -14.65 5.81 -9.09
N LYS A 317 -14.93 6.23 -10.33
CA LYS A 317 -15.24 7.64 -10.65
C LYS A 317 -16.45 8.12 -9.86
N ALA A 318 -17.55 7.36 -9.91
CA ALA A 318 -18.78 7.67 -9.18
C ALA A 318 -18.54 7.75 -7.66
N PHE A 319 -17.68 6.90 -7.11
CA PHE A 319 -17.28 6.99 -5.71
C PHE A 319 -16.62 8.33 -5.37
N PHE A 320 -15.66 8.81 -6.18
CA PHE A 320 -14.99 10.10 -5.93
C PHE A 320 -15.97 11.28 -6.02
N HIS A 321 -16.85 11.29 -7.03
CA HIS A 321 -17.91 12.28 -7.17
C HIS A 321 -18.84 12.29 -5.96
N ALA A 322 -19.39 11.11 -5.59
CA ALA A 322 -20.28 10.98 -4.45
C ALA A 322 -19.60 11.29 -3.11
N PHE A 323 -18.30 11.02 -2.98
CA PHE A 323 -17.52 11.29 -1.77
C PHE A 323 -17.45 12.79 -1.47
N TRP A 324 -17.18 13.60 -2.49
CA TRP A 324 -17.06 15.05 -2.35
C TRP A 324 -18.42 15.76 -2.37
N ALA A 325 -19.38 15.29 -3.16
CA ALA A 325 -20.75 15.81 -3.15
C ALA A 325 -21.40 15.70 -1.76
N ARG A 326 -21.25 14.56 -1.08
CA ARG A 326 -21.75 14.37 0.31
C ARG A 326 -21.08 15.29 1.34
N ARG A 327 -19.92 15.83 1.01
CA ARG A 327 -19.16 16.73 1.88
C ARG A 327 -19.33 18.19 1.46
N ASP A 328 -20.10 18.50 0.43
CA ASP A 328 -20.29 19.89 0.01
C ASP A 328 -21.37 20.58 0.86
N PRO A 329 -21.00 21.54 1.74
CA PRO A 329 -21.99 22.29 2.52
C PRO A 329 -22.76 23.30 1.66
N THR A 330 -22.22 23.66 0.48
CA THR A 330 -22.75 24.72 -0.37
C THR A 330 -22.76 24.28 -1.84
N PRO A 331 -23.63 23.32 -2.25
CA PRO A 331 -23.63 22.80 -3.62
C PRO A 331 -23.90 23.85 -4.72
N ALA A 332 -24.47 24.99 -4.36
CA ALA A 332 -24.70 26.11 -5.27
C ALA A 332 -23.43 26.96 -5.53
N ALA A 333 -22.37 26.77 -4.75
CA ALA A 333 -21.09 27.45 -4.97
C ALA A 333 -20.36 26.84 -6.17
N LEU A 334 -19.59 27.66 -6.89
CA LEU A 334 -18.76 27.22 -8.01
C LEU A 334 -17.63 26.26 -7.57
N VAL A 335 -17.24 26.34 -6.29
CA VAL A 335 -16.18 25.55 -5.69
C VAL A 335 -16.72 24.80 -4.48
N ASN A 336 -16.39 23.50 -4.39
CA ASN A 336 -16.61 22.70 -3.21
C ASN A 336 -15.67 23.16 -2.08
N VAL A 337 -16.24 23.85 -1.09
CA VAL A 337 -15.48 24.44 0.02
C VAL A 337 -14.71 23.39 0.83
N ARG A 338 -15.22 22.16 0.95
CA ARG A 338 -14.51 21.08 1.64
C ARG A 338 -13.31 20.56 0.87
N LEU A 339 -13.39 20.50 -0.46
CA LEU A 339 -12.25 20.12 -1.29
C LEU A 339 -11.13 21.16 -1.17
N GLN A 340 -11.47 22.46 -1.20
CA GLN A 340 -10.52 23.54 -0.98
C GLN A 340 -9.86 23.45 0.40
N GLU A 341 -10.66 23.30 1.46
CA GLU A 341 -10.16 23.19 2.83
C GLU A 341 -9.29 21.93 3.01
N HIS A 342 -9.65 20.82 2.36
CA HIS A 342 -8.84 19.60 2.36
C HIS A 342 -7.43 19.85 1.81
N TYR A 343 -7.30 20.51 0.65
CA TYR A 343 -6.00 20.81 0.07
C TYR A 343 -5.19 21.80 0.90
N ARG A 344 -5.85 22.80 1.51
CA ARG A 344 -5.19 23.72 2.46
C ARG A 344 -4.58 22.95 3.64
N ARG A 345 -5.35 22.05 4.25
CA ARG A 345 -4.88 21.18 5.35
C ARG A 345 -3.80 20.20 4.89
N LEU A 346 -3.90 19.66 3.67
CA LEU A 346 -2.88 18.77 3.10
C LEU A 346 -1.52 19.41 3.07
N MET A 347 -1.44 20.60 2.48
CA MET A 347 -0.19 21.32 2.31
C MET A 347 0.37 21.80 3.65
N TYR A 348 -0.49 22.18 4.59
CA TYR A 348 -0.08 22.50 5.96
C TYR A 348 0.52 21.28 6.67
N ALA A 349 -0.16 20.13 6.62
CA ALA A 349 0.32 18.87 7.21
C ALA A 349 1.64 18.41 6.57
N GLU A 350 1.76 18.54 5.25
CA GLU A 350 2.98 18.24 4.50
C GLU A 350 4.17 19.09 4.95
N LYS A 351 3.97 20.40 5.14
CA LYS A 351 5.03 21.32 5.53
C LYS A 351 5.51 21.09 6.97
N TYR A 352 4.57 20.87 7.89
CA TYR A 352 4.87 20.94 9.33
C TYR A 352 4.92 19.57 10.03
N TYR A 353 4.26 18.55 9.47
CA TYR A 353 4.03 17.29 10.19
C TYR A 353 4.40 16.04 9.40
N GLU A 354 4.95 16.16 8.19
CA GLU A 354 5.41 15.00 7.41
C GLU A 354 6.41 14.14 8.20
N TYR A 355 6.12 12.84 8.21
CA TYR A 355 6.83 11.81 8.93
C TYR A 355 6.96 10.54 8.09
N ASP A 356 8.19 10.08 7.92
CA ASP A 356 8.49 8.84 7.22
C ASP A 356 9.38 7.88 8.03
N GLY A 357 9.49 8.14 9.33
CA GLY A 357 10.19 7.29 10.29
C GLY A 357 9.41 6.03 10.66
N PHE A 358 10.06 5.17 11.48
CA PHE A 358 9.39 4.01 12.05
C PHE A 358 8.67 4.38 13.33
N ARG A 359 7.36 4.17 13.37
CA ARG A 359 6.59 4.21 14.62
C ARG A 359 6.89 2.98 15.46
N THR A 360 7.84 3.11 16.35
CA THR A 360 8.11 2.17 17.44
C THR A 360 7.18 2.49 18.61
N TRP A 361 7.22 1.65 19.65
CA TRP A 361 6.40 1.88 20.84
C TRP A 361 6.76 3.19 21.57
N PHE A 362 8.03 3.62 21.53
CA PHE A 362 8.51 4.81 22.24
C PHE A 362 8.22 6.15 21.54
N ASN A 363 8.00 6.14 20.21
CA ASN A 363 7.64 7.34 19.44
C ASN A 363 6.21 7.27 18.88
N SER A 364 5.43 6.26 19.28
CA SER A 364 3.98 6.24 19.06
C SER A 364 3.34 7.34 19.93
N PRO A 365 2.55 8.26 19.35
CA PRO A 365 1.78 9.24 20.14
C PRO A 365 0.84 8.56 21.15
N ASP A 366 0.39 7.34 20.85
CA ASP A 366 -0.35 6.48 21.76
C ASP A 366 0.61 5.41 22.30
N LYS A 367 1.35 5.75 23.37
CA LYS A 367 2.33 4.84 24.01
C LYS A 367 1.65 3.73 24.82
N LEU A 368 0.47 4.03 25.35
CA LEU A 368 -0.24 3.20 26.32
C LEU A 368 -1.37 2.38 25.68
N GLY A 369 -1.65 2.60 24.39
CA GLY A 369 -2.67 1.85 23.64
C GLY A 369 -4.09 2.22 24.02
N TYR A 370 -4.28 3.41 24.62
CA TYR A 370 -5.59 3.88 25.07
C TYR A 370 -6.45 4.37 23.92
N LEU A 371 -5.83 4.78 22.81
CA LEU A 371 -6.54 5.34 21.68
C LEU A 371 -6.98 4.22 20.72
N ASN A 372 -8.28 3.99 20.66
CA ASN A 372 -8.86 3.10 19.66
C ASN A 372 -9.05 3.86 18.34
N PHE A 373 -8.13 3.64 17.40
CA PHE A 373 -8.19 4.29 16.09
C PHE A 373 -8.99 3.46 15.08
N PRO A 374 -9.83 4.11 14.25
CA PRO A 374 -10.54 3.41 13.18
C PRO A 374 -9.54 2.78 12.20
N PRO A 375 -9.81 1.60 11.63
CA PRO A 375 -8.97 0.99 10.61
C PRO A 375 -8.44 1.95 9.52
N ALA A 376 -9.26 2.83 8.96
CA ALA A 376 -8.89 3.81 7.94
C ALA A 376 -7.71 4.69 8.37
N TYR A 377 -7.59 4.95 9.67
CA TYR A 377 -6.47 5.69 10.25
C TYR A 377 -5.10 5.06 10.00
N LYS A 378 -5.02 3.74 9.79
CA LYS A 378 -3.74 3.07 9.46
C LYS A 378 -3.22 3.41 8.06
N LEU A 379 -4.02 4.09 7.24
CA LEU A 379 -3.59 4.67 5.98
C LEU A 379 -2.76 5.94 6.20
N ASN A 380 -2.92 6.61 7.34
CA ASN A 380 -2.17 7.81 7.71
C ASN A 380 -0.88 7.50 8.48
N TYR A 381 0.09 6.94 7.75
CA TYR A 381 1.43 6.70 8.29
C TYR A 381 2.43 7.81 7.95
N GLU A 382 2.02 8.81 7.16
CA GLU A 382 2.89 9.85 6.58
C GLU A 382 2.95 11.15 7.40
N PHE A 383 2.19 11.27 8.50
CA PHE A 383 2.19 12.46 9.37
C PHE A 383 2.38 12.13 10.86
N ASN A 384 3.26 12.83 11.57
CA ASN A 384 3.76 12.50 12.92
C ASN A 384 2.68 12.18 13.98
N ASP A 385 1.59 12.90 13.96
CA ASP A 385 0.48 12.90 14.92
C ASP A 385 -0.58 11.81 14.66
N LYS A 386 -0.29 10.91 13.71
CA LYS A 386 -1.22 9.91 13.16
C LYS A 386 -2.47 10.54 12.48
N GLY A 387 -2.57 11.86 12.32
CA GLY A 387 -3.66 12.51 11.60
C GLY A 387 -4.70 13.25 12.44
N LEU A 388 -4.47 13.49 13.73
CA LEU A 388 -5.31 14.40 14.53
C LEU A 388 -5.35 15.83 13.96
N ILE A 389 -4.29 16.25 13.28
CA ILE A 389 -4.15 17.52 12.56
C ILE A 389 -5.04 17.58 11.32
N TYR A 390 -5.51 16.42 10.86
CA TYR A 390 -6.30 16.26 9.64
C TYR A 390 -7.79 16.04 9.89
N ILE A 391 -8.18 15.71 11.12
CA ILE A 391 -9.58 15.46 11.53
C ILE A 391 -10.24 16.80 11.90
#